data_AF-A0A0T0PWT5-F1
#
_entry.id   AF-A0A0T0PWT5-F1
#
_cell.length_a   1.000
_cell.length_b   1.000
_cell.length_c   1.000
_cell.angle_alpha   90.00
_cell.angle_beta   90.00
_cell.angle_gamma   90.00
#
_symmetry.space_group_name_H-M   'P 1'
#
loop_
_entity.id
_entity.type
_entity.pdbx_description
1 polymer ?
#
loop_
_entity_poly.entity_id
_entity_poly.type
_entity_poly.pdbx_seq_one_letter_code
_entity_poly.pdbx_strand_id
1 'polypeptide(L)'
;MARDLGMTAGEVDSAAGEVLDFWFGLPKEKRFAKDPALDREIATRFGAVRRVVHDTAAQAWRDDPRTLLAAIVLLDQFSRNLFRDDPRAFASDGIARDLTDRAIAKGWDAAMTAEERVFLYMPLMHGEDPASQARSVAMFEKLGIAENLAFARDHAAVIDRFGRFLSRNAALGRETTAVEQAYLADGGGW
;
A
#
# COMPACT_ATOMS: atom_id res chain seq x y z
N MET A 1 -15.86 -13.64 -27.34
CA MET A 1 -15.80 -12.15 -27.47
C MET A 1 -15.45 -11.60 -26.11
N ALA A 2 -14.56 -10.61 -26.01
CA ALA A 2 -14.16 -10.03 -24.72
C ALA A 2 -15.18 -8.97 -24.26
N ARG A 3 -16.15 -9.40 -23.47
CA ARG A 3 -16.98 -8.59 -22.57
C ARG A 3 -16.95 -9.26 -21.20
N ASP A 4 -17.24 -8.49 -20.15
CA ASP A 4 -17.32 -8.94 -18.76
C ASP A 4 -15.97 -9.35 -18.13
N LEU A 5 -15.00 -8.42 -18.19
CA LEU A 5 -13.83 -8.35 -17.28
C LEU A 5 -13.83 -7.08 -16.41
N GLY A 6 -14.93 -6.31 -16.43
CA GLY A 6 -15.08 -5.08 -15.67
C GLY A 6 -16.32 -5.13 -14.79
N MET A 7 -16.17 -4.72 -13.54
CA MET A 7 -17.27 -4.52 -12.60
C MET A 7 -18.10 -3.29 -13.02
N THR A 8 -19.41 -3.34 -12.82
CA THR A 8 -20.29 -2.17 -12.95
C THR A 8 -20.06 -1.18 -11.81
N ALA A 9 -20.47 0.08 -11.97
CA ALA A 9 -20.30 1.11 -10.95
C ALA A 9 -20.85 0.68 -9.57
N GLY A 10 -22.07 0.13 -9.50
CA GLY A 10 -22.65 -0.33 -8.25
C GLY A 10 -21.92 -1.52 -7.59
N GLU A 11 -21.28 -2.38 -8.39
CA GLU A 11 -20.42 -3.45 -7.86
C GLU A 11 -19.10 -2.90 -7.33
N VAL A 12 -18.52 -1.87 -8.00
CA VAL A 12 -17.34 -1.16 -7.53
C VAL A 12 -17.64 -0.43 -6.21
N ASP A 13 -18.75 0.30 -6.13
CA ASP A 13 -19.17 1.04 -4.93
C ASP A 13 -19.42 0.10 -3.74
N SER A 14 -20.12 -1.02 -3.96
CA SER A 14 -20.37 -2.04 -2.92
C SER A 14 -19.07 -2.67 -2.42
N ALA A 15 -18.21 -3.13 -3.35
CA ALA A 15 -16.95 -3.76 -2.98
C ALA A 15 -15.95 -2.78 -2.34
N ALA A 16 -15.99 -1.50 -2.71
CA ALA A 16 -15.22 -0.45 -2.05
C ALA A 16 -15.69 -0.20 -0.61
N GLY A 17 -17.01 -0.20 -0.38
CA GLY A 17 -17.60 -0.21 0.97
C GLY A 17 -17.09 -1.40 1.79
N GLU A 18 -17.27 -2.62 1.31
CA GLU A 18 -16.86 -3.84 2.01
C GLU A 18 -15.37 -3.89 2.37
N VAL A 19 -14.48 -3.44 1.48
CA VAL A 19 -13.04 -3.37 1.72
C VAL A 19 -12.69 -2.38 2.82
N LEU A 20 -13.30 -1.19 2.80
CA LEU A 20 -12.98 -0.10 3.71
C LEU A 20 -13.60 -0.35 5.09
N ASP A 21 -14.86 -0.78 5.14
CA ASP A 21 -15.56 -1.13 6.39
C ASP A 21 -14.88 -2.31 7.09
N PHE A 22 -14.36 -3.29 6.33
CA PHE A 22 -13.49 -4.32 6.88
C PHE A 22 -12.18 -3.74 7.41
N TRP A 23 -11.40 -3.05 6.58
CA TRP A 23 -10.04 -2.64 6.95
C TRP A 23 -10.02 -1.66 8.11
N PHE A 24 -10.86 -0.61 8.05
CA PHE A 24 -10.97 0.39 9.12
C PHE A 24 -11.79 -0.11 10.32
N GLY A 25 -12.55 -1.19 10.17
CA GLY A 25 -13.19 -1.92 11.27
C GLY A 25 -12.23 -2.80 12.10
N LEU A 26 -11.04 -3.13 11.57
CA LEU A 26 -10.02 -3.86 12.34
C LEU A 26 -9.39 -2.96 13.44
N PRO A 27 -8.97 -3.55 14.59
CA PRO A 27 -8.04 -2.89 15.50
C PRO A 27 -6.77 -2.41 14.77
N LYS A 28 -6.22 -1.25 15.14
CA LYS A 28 -5.09 -0.63 14.43
C LYS A 28 -3.86 -1.54 14.38
N GLU A 29 -3.63 -2.27 15.47
CA GLU A 29 -2.51 -3.18 15.69
C GLU A 29 -2.57 -4.37 14.71
N LYS A 30 -3.78 -4.84 14.37
CA LYS A 30 -4.02 -5.93 13.42
C LYS A 30 -3.65 -5.57 11.99
N ARG A 31 -3.70 -4.28 11.63
CA ARG A 31 -3.39 -3.81 10.27
C ARG A 31 -1.90 -3.83 9.94
N PHE A 32 -1.04 -3.73 10.97
CA PHE A 32 0.42 -3.72 10.83
C PHE A 32 1.09 -5.05 11.22
N ALA A 33 0.38 -5.95 11.92
CA ALA A 33 0.92 -7.25 12.33
C ALA A 33 0.96 -8.30 11.20
N LYS A 34 1.91 -9.25 11.28
CA LYS A 34 1.83 -10.53 10.56
C LYS A 34 0.83 -11.45 11.29
N ASP A 35 -0.34 -11.69 10.71
CA ASP A 35 -1.40 -12.56 11.27
C ASP A 35 -1.92 -13.55 10.21
N PRO A 36 -1.54 -14.83 10.27
CA PRO A 36 -1.96 -15.84 9.29
C PRO A 36 -3.48 -16.13 9.27
N ALA A 37 -4.25 -15.76 10.31
CA ALA A 37 -5.70 -15.88 10.28
C ALA A 37 -6.32 -14.72 9.48
N LEU A 38 -5.86 -13.49 9.72
CA LEU A 38 -6.24 -12.31 8.94
C LEU A 38 -5.85 -12.45 7.46
N ASP A 39 -4.64 -12.94 7.18
CA ASP A 39 -4.15 -13.17 5.81
C ASP A 39 -5.05 -14.17 5.05
N ARG A 40 -5.57 -15.21 5.72
CA ARG A 40 -6.54 -16.15 5.14
C ARG A 40 -7.93 -15.53 4.94
N GLU A 41 -8.40 -14.70 5.86
CA GLU A 41 -9.68 -14.00 5.70
C GLU A 41 -9.63 -13.04 4.50
N ILE A 42 -8.55 -12.26 4.37
CA ILE A 42 -8.31 -11.37 3.23
C ILE A 42 -8.25 -12.17 1.92
N ALA A 43 -7.58 -13.33 1.89
CA ALA A 43 -7.56 -14.22 0.74
C ALA A 43 -8.96 -14.73 0.34
N THR A 44 -9.78 -15.06 1.33
CA THR A 44 -11.13 -15.62 1.13
C THR A 44 -12.11 -14.56 0.64
N ARG A 45 -12.12 -13.38 1.28
CA ARG A 45 -13.08 -12.30 1.00
C ARG A 45 -12.68 -11.44 -0.19
N PHE A 46 -11.43 -10.99 -0.22
CA PHE A 46 -10.99 -9.90 -1.11
C PHE A 46 -10.00 -10.33 -2.18
N GLY A 47 -9.48 -11.56 -2.12
CA GLY A 47 -8.52 -12.09 -3.10
C GLY A 47 -9.03 -12.10 -4.54
N ALA A 48 -10.36 -12.18 -4.76
CA ALA A 48 -10.96 -12.09 -6.09
C ALA A 48 -10.96 -10.65 -6.64
N VAL A 49 -11.52 -9.69 -5.90
CA VAL A 49 -11.57 -8.28 -6.31
C VAL A 49 -10.17 -7.67 -6.41
N ARG A 50 -9.22 -8.04 -5.54
CA ARG A 50 -7.81 -7.62 -5.66
C ARG A 50 -7.18 -8.03 -6.99
N ARG A 51 -7.54 -9.20 -7.55
CA ARG A 51 -7.07 -9.60 -8.90
C ARG A 51 -7.67 -8.69 -9.95
N VAL A 52 -8.99 -8.54 -10.00
CA VAL A 52 -9.68 -7.65 -10.97
C VAL A 52 -9.11 -6.22 -10.92
N VAL A 53 -8.89 -5.65 -9.73
CA VAL A 53 -8.33 -4.30 -9.58
C VAL A 53 -6.87 -4.22 -10.04
N HIS A 54 -6.06 -5.26 -9.84
CA HIS A 54 -4.69 -5.32 -10.37
C HIS A 54 -4.68 -5.49 -11.89
N ASP A 55 -5.39 -6.50 -12.40
CA ASP A 55 -5.43 -6.90 -13.81
C ASP A 55 -6.02 -5.80 -14.72
N THR A 56 -6.89 -4.94 -14.17
CA THR A 56 -7.47 -3.76 -14.85
C THR A 56 -6.78 -2.44 -14.51
N ALA A 57 -5.65 -2.46 -13.78
CA ALA A 57 -4.94 -1.26 -13.31
C ALA A 57 -5.86 -0.21 -12.64
N ALA A 58 -6.79 -0.67 -11.80
CA ALA A 58 -7.80 0.11 -11.09
C ALA A 58 -8.65 1.05 -11.99
N GLN A 59 -8.78 0.75 -13.29
CA GLN A 59 -9.41 1.61 -14.29
C GLN A 59 -10.82 2.09 -13.93
N ALA A 60 -11.64 1.24 -13.29
CA ALA A 60 -13.00 1.57 -12.85
C ALA A 60 -13.08 2.18 -11.43
N TRP A 61 -12.00 2.12 -10.66
CA TRP A 61 -11.96 2.44 -9.22
C TRP A 61 -11.30 3.79 -8.92
N ARG A 62 -10.72 4.46 -9.92
CA ARG A 62 -9.87 5.64 -9.71
C ARG A 62 -10.63 6.97 -9.68
N ASP A 63 -11.90 7.00 -10.08
CA ASP A 63 -12.64 8.23 -10.41
C ASP A 63 -13.59 8.76 -9.32
N ASP A 64 -13.64 8.10 -8.16
CA ASP A 64 -14.18 8.62 -6.89
C ASP A 64 -13.15 8.43 -5.73
N PRO A 65 -13.09 9.30 -4.71
CA PRO A 65 -12.12 9.19 -3.61
C PRO A 65 -12.24 7.94 -2.72
N ARG A 66 -13.43 7.41 -2.48
CA ARG A 66 -13.63 6.22 -1.64
C ARG A 66 -13.28 4.95 -2.41
N THR A 67 -13.75 4.82 -3.65
CA THR A 67 -13.36 3.72 -4.56
C THR A 67 -11.83 3.70 -4.77
N LEU A 68 -11.20 4.87 -4.92
CA LEU A 68 -9.74 4.98 -5.06
C LEU A 68 -9.01 4.50 -3.80
N LEU A 69 -9.47 4.90 -2.60
CA LEU A 69 -8.87 4.46 -1.35
C LEU A 69 -9.02 2.94 -1.14
N ALA A 70 -10.17 2.36 -1.49
CA ALA A 70 -10.36 0.92 -1.46
C ALA A 70 -9.40 0.19 -2.41
N ALA A 71 -9.20 0.72 -3.63
CA ALA A 71 -8.22 0.18 -4.56
C ALA A 71 -6.79 0.26 -4.01
N ILE A 72 -6.41 1.32 -3.29
CA ILE A 72 -5.10 1.39 -2.60
C ILE A 72 -5.00 0.32 -1.50
N VAL A 73 -6.02 0.14 -0.66
CA VAL A 73 -6.00 -0.92 0.38
C VAL A 73 -5.89 -2.32 -0.24
N LEU A 74 -6.62 -2.59 -1.33
CA LEU A 74 -6.52 -3.84 -2.09
C LEU A 74 -5.13 -4.06 -2.71
N LEU A 75 -4.54 -3.01 -3.28
CA LEU A 75 -3.32 -3.10 -4.08
C LEU A 75 -2.04 -3.06 -3.23
N ASP A 76 -2.00 -2.21 -2.20
CA ASP A 76 -0.82 -2.02 -1.36
C ASP A 76 -0.84 -2.96 -0.14
N GLN A 77 -1.83 -2.78 0.75
CA GLN A 77 -1.92 -3.48 2.04
C GLN A 77 -2.25 -4.96 1.84
N PHE A 78 -3.37 -5.28 1.17
CA PHE A 78 -3.78 -6.67 1.04
C PHE A 78 -2.78 -7.49 0.21
N SER A 79 -2.03 -6.90 -0.74
CA SER A 79 -0.93 -7.62 -1.40
C SER A 79 0.15 -8.07 -0.42
N ARG A 80 0.46 -7.27 0.61
CA ARG A 80 1.42 -7.58 1.68
C ARG A 80 0.88 -8.62 2.68
N ASN A 81 -0.45 -8.77 2.80
CA ASN A 81 -1.09 -9.89 3.51
C ASN A 81 -1.12 -11.19 2.68
N LEU A 82 -1.48 -11.09 1.40
CA LEU A 82 -1.73 -12.23 0.50
C LEU A 82 -0.46 -12.92 0.02
N PHE A 83 0.64 -12.17 -0.12
CA PHE A 83 1.88 -12.62 -0.75
C PHE A 83 3.08 -12.39 0.17
N ARG A 84 2.93 -12.78 1.45
CA ARG A 84 4.01 -12.75 2.45
C ARG A 84 5.29 -13.35 1.87
N ASP A 85 6.37 -12.58 1.94
CA ASP A 85 7.73 -13.01 1.59
C ASP A 85 7.88 -13.46 0.10
N ASP A 86 6.98 -12.99 -0.78
CA ASP A 86 6.87 -13.32 -2.22
C ASP A 86 6.83 -12.02 -3.08
N PRO A 87 7.40 -11.99 -4.30
CA PRO A 87 7.50 -10.76 -5.10
C PRO A 87 6.14 -10.16 -5.50
N ARG A 88 5.06 -10.94 -5.51
CA ARG A 88 3.70 -10.49 -5.82
C ARG A 88 3.14 -9.50 -4.79
N ALA A 89 3.73 -9.39 -3.60
CA ALA A 89 3.40 -8.35 -2.61
C ALA A 89 3.61 -6.94 -3.16
N PHE A 90 4.65 -6.76 -3.99
CA PHE A 90 5.11 -5.45 -4.46
C PHE A 90 4.70 -5.16 -5.91
N ALA A 91 4.16 -6.17 -6.63
CA ALA A 91 3.78 -6.06 -8.04
C ALA A 91 2.71 -5.00 -8.33
N SER A 92 2.01 -4.50 -7.30
CA SER A 92 1.00 -3.45 -7.41
C SER A 92 1.50 -2.06 -6.98
N ASP A 93 2.71 -1.93 -6.40
CA ASP A 93 3.20 -0.69 -5.77
C ASP A 93 3.29 0.49 -6.75
N GLY A 94 3.41 0.23 -8.06
CA GLY A 94 3.31 1.27 -9.10
C GLY A 94 1.89 1.81 -9.28
N ILE A 95 0.89 0.92 -9.31
CA ILE A 95 -0.53 1.28 -9.48
C ILE A 95 -1.04 2.02 -8.23
N ALA A 96 -0.68 1.53 -7.04
CA ALA A 96 -1.07 2.17 -5.78
C ALA A 96 -0.53 3.61 -5.67
N ARG A 97 0.69 3.88 -6.16
CA ARG A 97 1.27 5.23 -6.20
C ARG A 97 0.59 6.16 -7.22
N ASP A 98 0.22 5.68 -8.41
CA ASP A 98 -0.57 6.48 -9.37
C ASP A 98 -1.91 6.92 -8.76
N LEU A 99 -2.59 6.01 -8.04
CA LEU A 99 -3.81 6.32 -7.31
C LEU A 99 -3.58 7.37 -6.20
N THR A 100 -2.54 7.22 -5.37
CA THR A 100 -2.17 8.21 -4.35
C THR A 100 -1.95 9.60 -4.99
N ASP A 101 -1.19 9.65 -6.08
CA ASP A 101 -0.87 10.87 -6.80
C ASP A 101 -2.12 11.54 -7.39
N ARG A 102 -3.03 10.74 -7.94
CA ARG A 102 -4.31 11.20 -8.49
C ARG A 102 -5.22 11.80 -7.43
N ALA A 103 -5.26 11.23 -6.23
CA ALA A 103 -6.05 11.75 -5.12
C ALA A 103 -5.48 13.09 -4.60
N ILE A 104 -4.16 13.16 -4.41
CA ILE A 104 -3.47 14.40 -3.98
C ILE A 104 -3.63 15.50 -5.04
N ALA A 105 -3.47 15.18 -6.33
CA ALA A 105 -3.64 16.13 -7.42
C ALA A 105 -5.08 16.68 -7.55
N LYS A 106 -6.09 15.92 -7.08
CA LYS A 106 -7.49 16.36 -6.98
C LYS A 106 -7.83 17.02 -5.63
N GLY A 107 -6.91 17.07 -4.66
CA GLY A 107 -7.16 17.56 -3.30
C GLY A 107 -8.17 16.73 -2.51
N TRP A 108 -8.40 15.47 -2.90
CA TRP A 108 -9.38 14.58 -2.29
C TRP A 108 -8.99 14.14 -0.86
N ASP A 109 -7.70 14.14 -0.57
CA ASP A 109 -7.14 13.85 0.75
C ASP A 109 -7.57 14.87 1.82
N ALA A 110 -7.93 16.09 1.43
CA ALA A 110 -8.41 17.13 2.35
C ALA A 110 -9.77 16.82 3.01
N ALA A 111 -10.58 15.94 2.40
CA ALA A 111 -11.87 15.51 2.93
C ALA A 111 -11.82 14.16 3.68
N MET A 112 -10.69 13.45 3.61
CA MET A 112 -10.50 12.15 4.27
C MET A 112 -10.14 12.31 5.74
N THR A 113 -10.51 11.32 6.56
CA THR A 113 -10.06 11.24 7.95
C THR A 113 -8.53 11.10 8.03
N ALA A 114 -7.94 11.48 9.16
CA ALA A 114 -6.49 11.35 9.36
C ALA A 114 -6.01 9.89 9.22
N GLU A 115 -6.85 8.92 9.57
CA GLU A 115 -6.56 7.48 9.47
C GLU A 115 -6.64 6.97 8.02
N GLU A 116 -7.63 7.40 7.23
CA GLU A 116 -7.67 7.13 5.79
C GLU A 116 -6.46 7.74 5.07
N ARG A 117 -6.05 8.96 5.45
CA ARG A 117 -4.86 9.64 4.89
C ARG A 117 -3.56 8.88 5.15
N VAL A 118 -3.42 8.18 6.27
CA VAL A 118 -2.26 7.30 6.53
C VAL A 118 -2.12 6.24 5.42
N PHE A 119 -3.21 5.54 5.10
CA PHE A 119 -3.18 4.51 4.06
C PHE A 119 -3.15 5.09 2.63
N LEU A 120 -3.73 6.27 2.41
CA LEU A 120 -3.63 6.97 1.13
C LEU A 120 -2.17 7.31 0.78
N TYR A 121 -1.37 7.78 1.74
CA TYR A 121 0.01 8.18 1.52
C TYR A 121 1.01 7.02 1.61
N MET A 122 0.62 5.87 2.17
CA MET A 122 1.50 4.72 2.38
C MET A 122 2.20 4.17 1.12
N PRO A 123 1.57 4.14 -0.08
CA PRO A 123 2.27 3.76 -1.31
C PRO A 123 3.50 4.62 -1.64
N LEU A 124 3.51 5.91 -1.26
CA LEU A 124 4.71 6.77 -1.38
C LEU A 124 5.80 6.32 -0.41
N MET A 125 5.42 5.99 0.83
CA MET A 125 6.33 5.43 1.84
C MET A 125 6.93 4.10 1.39
N HIS A 126 6.19 3.31 0.60
CA HIS A 126 6.62 2.03 0.04
C HIS A 126 7.40 2.12 -1.30
N GLY A 127 7.73 3.31 -1.81
CA GLY A 127 8.43 3.48 -3.08
C GLY A 127 9.96 3.28 -3.00
N GLU A 128 10.53 2.43 -3.85
CA GLU A 128 11.99 2.27 -4.02
C GLU A 128 12.60 3.39 -4.91
N ASP A 129 12.30 4.65 -4.61
CA ASP A 129 12.92 5.80 -5.27
C ASP A 129 12.91 7.07 -4.38
N PRO A 130 13.91 7.97 -4.49
CA PRO A 130 13.99 9.17 -3.64
C PRO A 130 12.83 10.15 -3.80
N ALA A 131 12.15 10.18 -4.96
CA ALA A 131 11.05 11.13 -5.20
C ALA A 131 9.78 10.71 -4.46
N SER A 132 9.45 9.42 -4.46
CA SER A 132 8.41 8.82 -3.62
C SER A 132 8.68 9.10 -2.14
N GLN A 133 9.92 8.91 -1.68
CA GLN A 133 10.28 9.13 -0.27
C GLN A 133 10.22 10.60 0.16
N ALA A 134 10.76 11.53 -0.63
CA ALA A 134 10.66 12.96 -0.34
C ALA A 134 9.19 13.43 -0.25
N ARG A 135 8.32 12.87 -1.10
CA ARG A 135 6.88 13.15 -1.07
C ARG A 135 6.17 12.46 0.10
N SER A 136 6.56 11.24 0.45
CA SER A 136 6.08 10.53 1.66
C SER A 136 6.30 11.39 2.90
N VAL A 137 7.54 11.78 3.19
CA VAL A 137 7.88 12.62 4.35
C VAL A 137 7.07 13.92 4.34
N ALA A 138 6.97 14.61 3.19
CA ALA A 138 6.21 15.85 3.07
C ALA A 138 4.68 15.67 3.28
N MET A 139 4.10 14.51 2.95
CA MET A 139 2.68 14.25 3.20
C MET A 139 2.42 13.85 4.66
N PHE A 140 3.27 13.01 5.25
CA PHE A 140 3.15 12.63 6.66
C PHE A 140 3.46 13.79 7.62
N GLU A 141 4.34 14.72 7.22
CA GLU A 141 4.59 15.96 7.98
C GLU A 141 3.36 16.89 7.97
N LYS A 142 2.68 17.02 6.82
CA LYS A 142 1.38 17.71 6.72
C LYS A 142 0.22 17.00 7.43
N LEU A 143 0.35 15.69 7.68
CA LEU A 143 -0.64 14.91 8.42
C LEU A 143 -0.48 15.07 9.94
N GLY A 144 0.71 15.43 10.42
CA GLY A 144 0.97 15.82 11.82
C GLY A 144 1.03 14.66 12.83
N ILE A 145 0.84 13.41 12.40
CA ILE A 145 0.97 12.24 13.28
C ILE A 145 2.45 11.88 13.43
N ALA A 146 3.04 12.22 14.58
CA ALA A 146 4.48 12.10 14.83
C ALA A 146 5.04 10.68 14.60
N GLU A 147 4.28 9.64 14.95
CA GLU A 147 4.66 8.24 14.73
C GLU A 147 4.77 7.89 13.24
N ASN A 148 3.75 8.22 12.43
CA ASN A 148 3.81 7.98 10.99
C ASN A 148 4.88 8.83 10.28
N LEU A 149 5.18 10.04 10.80
CA LEU A 149 6.28 10.86 10.31
C LEU A 149 7.66 10.29 10.66
N ALA A 150 7.82 9.64 11.81
CA ALA A 150 9.04 8.89 12.14
C ALA A 150 9.24 7.75 11.14
N PHE A 151 8.24 6.87 10.98
CA PHE A 151 8.29 5.78 9.99
C PHE A 151 8.58 6.30 8.56
N ALA A 152 7.96 7.40 8.13
CA ALA A 152 8.22 7.99 6.81
C ALA A 152 9.70 8.42 6.63
N ARG A 153 10.32 8.95 7.69
CA ARG A 153 11.74 9.36 7.67
C ARG A 153 12.68 8.16 7.72
N ASP A 154 12.34 7.11 8.46
CA ASP A 154 13.12 5.87 8.51
C ASP A 154 13.09 5.09 7.18
N HIS A 155 11.95 5.09 6.48
CA HIS A 155 11.83 4.56 5.12
C HIS A 155 12.71 5.35 4.14
N ALA A 156 12.66 6.69 4.21
CA ALA A 156 13.48 7.57 3.39
C ALA A 156 14.99 7.38 3.63
N ALA A 157 15.43 7.22 4.88
CA ALA A 157 16.85 7.08 5.23
C ALA A 157 17.50 5.80 4.66
N VAL A 158 16.74 4.72 4.49
CA VAL A 158 17.24 3.48 3.86
C VAL A 158 17.30 3.62 2.34
N ILE A 159 16.36 4.33 1.71
CA ILE A 159 16.43 4.66 0.29
C ILE A 159 17.60 5.59 -0.02
N ASP A 160 17.87 6.59 0.82
CA ASP A 160 19.04 7.46 0.68
C ASP A 160 20.36 6.67 0.79
N ARG A 161 20.44 5.74 1.75
CA ARG A 161 21.66 4.95 2.03
C ARG A 161 21.90 3.75 1.09
N PHE A 162 20.84 3.11 0.59
CA PHE A 162 20.94 1.84 -0.15
C PHE A 162 20.18 1.82 -1.49
N GLY A 163 19.34 2.81 -1.79
CA GLY A 163 18.51 2.89 -3.00
C GLY A 163 17.37 1.86 -3.09
N ARG A 164 17.22 0.97 -2.10
CA ARG A 164 16.27 -0.15 -2.10
C ARG A 164 15.94 -0.63 -0.68
N PHE A 165 14.89 -1.42 -0.54
CA PHE A 165 14.63 -2.18 0.68
C PHE A 165 15.58 -3.35 0.84
N LEU A 166 15.96 -3.60 2.09
CA LEU A 166 16.77 -4.75 2.44
C LEU A 166 15.89 -5.93 2.88
N SER A 167 14.75 -5.65 3.51
CA SER A 167 13.69 -6.63 3.80
C SER A 167 13.20 -7.36 2.55
N ARG A 168 12.97 -6.61 1.45
CA ARG A 168 12.45 -7.15 0.19
C ARG A 168 13.48 -7.95 -0.61
N ASN A 169 14.76 -7.97 -0.24
CA ASN A 169 15.81 -8.61 -1.05
C ASN A 169 15.52 -10.10 -1.30
N ALA A 170 15.19 -10.87 -0.26
CA ALA A 170 14.90 -12.30 -0.40
C ALA A 170 13.68 -12.56 -1.31
N ALA A 171 12.59 -11.83 -1.09
CA ALA A 171 11.36 -11.95 -1.89
C ALA A 171 11.54 -11.51 -3.35
N LEU A 172 12.43 -10.54 -3.62
CA LEU A 172 12.75 -10.06 -4.96
C LEU A 172 13.95 -10.77 -5.61
N GLY A 173 14.48 -11.84 -4.99
CA GLY A 173 15.63 -12.59 -5.51
C GLY A 173 16.94 -11.80 -5.60
N ARG A 174 17.08 -10.74 -4.80
CA ARG A 174 18.25 -9.84 -4.80
C ARG A 174 19.30 -10.34 -3.81
N GLU A 175 20.57 -10.31 -4.21
CA GLU A 175 21.68 -10.57 -3.31
C GLU A 175 21.76 -9.47 -2.23
N THR A 176 21.90 -9.88 -0.97
CA THR A 176 22.13 -9.01 0.19
C THR A 176 23.63 -8.99 0.50
N THR A 177 24.25 -7.83 0.40
CA THR A 177 25.67 -7.62 0.72
C THR A 177 25.93 -7.68 2.22
N ALA A 178 27.20 -7.87 2.62
CA ALA A 178 27.59 -7.90 4.05
C ALA A 178 27.21 -6.60 4.82
N VAL A 179 27.22 -5.44 4.16
CA VAL A 179 26.84 -4.15 4.76
C VAL A 179 25.33 -4.07 4.99
N GLU A 180 24.53 -4.55 4.04
CA GLU A 180 23.08 -4.65 4.16
C GLU A 180 22.66 -5.69 5.21
N GLN A 181 23.37 -6.82 5.26
CA GLN A 181 23.15 -7.88 6.25
C GLN A 181 23.42 -7.41 7.68
N ALA A 182 24.42 -6.56 7.90
CA ALA A 182 24.68 -5.93 9.19
C ALA A 182 23.55 -4.96 9.58
N TYR A 183 23.13 -4.09 8.65
CA TYR A 183 22.05 -3.12 8.92
C TYR A 183 20.68 -3.77 9.18
N LEU A 184 20.39 -4.91 8.56
CA LEU A 184 19.24 -5.76 8.88
C LEU A 184 19.32 -6.36 10.29
N ALA A 185 20.53 -6.71 10.77
CA ALA A 185 20.72 -7.26 12.11
C ALA A 185 20.51 -6.22 13.22
N ASP A 186 20.78 -4.94 12.94
CA ASP A 186 20.49 -3.80 13.82
C ASP A 186 19.00 -3.43 13.88
N GLY A 187 18.11 -4.19 13.21
CA GLY A 187 16.67 -3.98 13.19
C GLY A 187 16.17 -2.94 12.16
N GLY A 188 17.05 -2.46 11.28
CA GLY A 188 16.69 -1.57 10.17
C GLY A 188 16.19 -2.32 8.93
N GLY A 189 15.79 -1.56 7.91
CA GLY A 189 15.54 -2.09 6.55
C GLY A 189 14.11 -2.51 6.21
N TRP A 190 13.18 -2.40 7.18
CA TRP A 190 11.69 -2.46 7.11
C TRP A 190 11.09 -3.55 6.22
#